data_AF-A0A7Y3EJZ0-F1
#
_entry.id   AF-A0A7Y3EJZ0-F1
#
_cell.length_a   1.000
_cell.length_b   1.000
_cell.length_c   1.000
_cell.angle_alpha   90.00
_cell.angle_beta   90.00
_cell.angle_gamma   90.00
#
_symmetry.space_group_name_H-M   'P 1'
#
loop_
_entity.id
_entity.type
_entity.pdbx_description
1 polymer ?
#
loop_
_entity_poly.entity_id
_entity_poly.type
_entity_poly.pdbx_seq_one_letter_code
_entity_poly.pdbx_strand_id
1 'polypeptide(L)'
;MKYTRLTKEQLEELHKEFINFLATQSITVDEWGDIKINKPEVAEQELDVFSDLVWEGVLGKAKYLENISPQHMYLFHLGEKKIELIGLKIKNTDVDLTTKEGYSWLQENLMSEDVEIFNANKSYSQDAQLDKFTLIQQGSVITKGQLYQYFEKLIG
;
A
#
# COMPACT_ATOMS: atom_id res chain seq x y z
N MET A 1 0.67 -16.85 9.04
CA MET A 1 0.52 -15.76 8.07
C MET A 1 0.82 -14.43 8.77
N LYS A 2 1.72 -13.62 8.19
CA LYS A 2 2.15 -12.33 8.75
C LYS A 2 1.26 -11.18 8.24
N TYR A 3 0.86 -11.23 6.99
CA TYR A 3 0.02 -10.24 6.32
C TYR A 3 -1.37 -10.81 6.03
N THR A 4 -2.24 -10.01 5.42
CA THR A 4 -3.51 -10.53 4.90
C THR A 4 -3.25 -11.31 3.61
N ARG A 5 -3.94 -12.45 3.43
CA ARG A 5 -3.92 -13.19 2.17
C ARG A 5 -4.33 -12.28 1.01
N LEU A 6 -3.64 -12.44 -0.11
CA LEU A 6 -4.04 -11.80 -1.37
C LEU A 6 -5.47 -12.20 -1.76
N THR A 7 -6.20 -11.27 -2.37
CA THR A 7 -7.53 -11.59 -2.88
C THR A 7 -7.44 -12.58 -4.04
N LYS A 8 -8.57 -13.19 -4.40
CA LYS A 8 -8.63 -14.13 -5.51
C LYS A 8 -8.14 -13.48 -6.82
N GLU A 9 -8.56 -12.25 -7.08
CA GLU A 9 -8.18 -11.49 -8.27
C GLU A 9 -6.67 -11.23 -8.30
N GLN A 10 -6.08 -10.85 -7.16
CA GLN A 10 -4.63 -10.64 -7.06
C GLN A 10 -3.83 -11.94 -7.28
N LEU A 11 -4.32 -13.06 -6.75
CA LEU A 11 -3.71 -14.38 -6.98
C LEU A 11 -3.83 -14.82 -8.45
N GLU A 12 -4.95 -14.52 -9.11
CA GLU A 12 -5.14 -14.77 -10.54
C GLU A 12 -4.20 -13.92 -11.40
N GLU A 13 -4.00 -12.64 -11.06
CA GLU A 13 -3.03 -11.78 -11.72
C GLU A 13 -1.59 -12.31 -11.56
N LEU A 14 -1.28 -12.89 -10.40
CA LEU A 14 0.03 -13.43 -10.04
C LEU A 14 0.16 -14.94 -10.28
N HIS A 15 -0.69 -15.55 -11.11
CA HIS A 15 -0.68 -17.01 -11.31
C HIS A 15 0.68 -17.54 -11.82
N LYS A 16 1.42 -16.76 -12.61
CA LYS A 16 2.74 -17.17 -13.13
C LYS A 16 3.77 -17.19 -12.01
N GLU A 17 3.79 -16.15 -11.19
CA GLU A 17 4.61 -16.02 -10.00
C GLU A 17 4.29 -17.13 -9.01
N PHE A 18 3.01 -17.46 -8.84
CA PHE A 18 2.56 -18.55 -7.97
C PHE A 18 3.03 -19.92 -8.47
N ILE A 19 2.92 -20.21 -9.78
CA ILE A 19 3.44 -21.45 -10.36
C ILE A 19 4.96 -21.56 -10.16
N ASN A 20 5.69 -20.46 -10.36
CA ASN A 20 7.13 -20.44 -10.10
C ASN A 20 7.45 -20.69 -8.63
N PHE A 21 6.67 -20.13 -7.71
CA PHE A 21 6.78 -20.36 -6.28
C PHE A 21 6.52 -21.83 -5.90
N LEU A 22 5.50 -22.47 -6.46
CA LEU A 22 5.27 -23.91 -6.25
C LEU A 22 6.45 -24.73 -6.79
N ALA A 23 6.98 -24.36 -7.96
CA ALA A 23 8.14 -25.03 -8.54
C ALA A 23 9.42 -24.90 -7.70
N THR A 24 9.66 -23.77 -7.02
CA THR A 24 10.81 -23.66 -6.09
C THR A 24 10.68 -24.57 -4.89
N GLN A 25 9.46 -24.98 -4.55
CA GLN A 25 9.17 -25.99 -3.52
C GLN A 25 9.10 -27.41 -4.08
N SER A 26 9.48 -27.60 -5.35
CA SER A 26 9.41 -28.89 -6.06
C SER A 26 7.97 -29.44 -6.17
N ILE A 27 6.96 -28.59 -6.14
CA ILE A 27 5.55 -28.96 -6.34
C ILE A 27 5.21 -28.77 -7.82
N THR A 28 4.85 -29.87 -8.48
CA THR A 28 4.38 -29.88 -9.87
C THR A 28 2.91 -29.48 -9.98
N VAL A 29 2.44 -29.19 -11.20
CA VAL A 29 1.03 -28.86 -11.47
C VAL A 29 0.10 -30.03 -11.10
N ASP A 30 0.52 -31.26 -11.37
CA ASP A 30 -0.25 -32.46 -11.06
C ASP A 30 -0.35 -32.67 -9.55
N GLU A 31 0.77 -32.56 -8.83
CA GLU A 31 0.79 -32.62 -7.36
C GLU A 31 -0.03 -31.50 -6.73
N TRP A 32 0.00 -30.30 -7.30
CA TRP A 32 -0.85 -29.20 -6.84
C TRP A 32 -2.34 -29.50 -7.06
N GLY A 33 -2.68 -30.15 -8.17
CA GLY A 33 -4.03 -30.68 -8.42
C GLY A 33 -4.47 -31.64 -7.31
N ASP A 34 -3.60 -32.61 -6.97
CA ASP A 34 -3.87 -33.59 -5.93
C ASP A 34 -3.94 -32.97 -4.53
N ILE A 35 -3.08 -31.99 -4.22
CA ILE A 35 -3.10 -31.25 -2.95
C ILE A 35 -4.44 -30.54 -2.75
N LYS A 36 -4.94 -29.84 -3.78
CA LYS A 36 -6.22 -29.13 -3.69
C LYS A 36 -7.40 -30.07 -3.39
N ILE A 37 -7.35 -31.30 -3.88
CA ILE A 37 -8.44 -32.28 -3.69
C ILE A 37 -8.30 -33.00 -2.35
N ASN A 38 -7.10 -33.46 -2.03
CA ASN A 38 -6.88 -34.41 -0.94
C ASN A 38 -6.35 -33.75 0.34
N LYS A 39 -5.78 -32.55 0.25
CA LYS A 39 -5.15 -31.80 1.35
C LYS A 39 -5.47 -30.29 1.23
N PRO A 40 -6.75 -29.90 1.23
CA PRO A 40 -7.15 -28.50 1.06
C PRO A 40 -6.50 -27.56 2.09
N GLU A 41 -6.26 -28.03 3.32
CA GLU A 41 -5.55 -27.27 4.35
C GLU A 41 -4.11 -26.93 3.96
N VAL A 42 -3.44 -27.81 3.22
CA VAL A 42 -2.09 -27.55 2.69
C VAL A 42 -2.18 -26.53 1.56
N ALA A 43 -3.19 -26.64 0.68
CA ALA A 43 -3.39 -25.66 -0.38
C ALA A 43 -3.57 -24.23 0.19
N GLU A 44 -4.35 -24.10 1.26
CA GLU A 44 -4.56 -22.83 1.97
C GLU A 44 -3.26 -22.27 2.57
N GLN A 45 -2.41 -23.13 3.13
CA GLN A 45 -1.11 -22.74 3.66
C GLN A 45 -0.17 -22.25 2.56
N GLU A 46 -0.13 -22.91 1.39
CA GLU A 46 0.69 -22.46 0.26
C GLU A 46 0.27 -21.07 -0.24
N LEU A 47 -1.04 -20.80 -0.26
CA LEU A 47 -1.57 -19.47 -0.61
C LEU A 47 -1.20 -18.41 0.42
N ASP A 48 -1.21 -18.74 1.72
CA ASP A 48 -0.80 -17.84 2.80
C ASP A 48 0.70 -17.51 2.70
N VAL A 49 1.55 -18.53 2.52
CA VAL A 49 2.99 -18.35 2.40
C VAL A 49 3.33 -17.53 1.16
N PHE A 50 2.69 -17.82 0.03
CA PHE A 50 2.87 -17.02 -1.19
C PHE A 50 2.45 -15.57 -0.98
N SER A 51 1.29 -15.34 -0.34
CA SER A 51 0.81 -13.99 -0.05
C SER A 51 1.80 -13.22 0.83
N ASP A 52 2.35 -13.87 1.86
CA ASP A 52 3.35 -13.26 2.73
C ASP A 52 4.60 -12.86 1.94
N LEU A 53 5.09 -13.73 1.04
CA LEU A 53 6.26 -13.45 0.20
C LEU A 53 6.03 -12.29 -0.77
N VAL A 54 4.85 -12.22 -1.38
CA VAL A 54 4.49 -11.12 -2.28
C VAL A 54 4.46 -9.81 -1.50
N TRP A 55 3.84 -9.78 -0.33
CA TRP A 55 3.82 -8.59 0.53
C TRP A 55 5.22 -8.15 0.95
N GLU A 56 6.07 -9.06 1.41
CA GLU A 56 7.48 -8.75 1.73
C GLU A 56 8.20 -8.13 0.53
N GLY A 57 8.04 -8.72 -0.65
CA GLY A 57 8.65 -8.23 -1.89
C GLY A 57 8.18 -6.84 -2.31
N VAL A 58 6.88 -6.57 -2.16
CA VAL A 58 6.25 -5.29 -2.51
C VAL A 58 6.61 -4.20 -1.48
N LEU A 59 6.46 -4.48 -0.19
CA LEU A 59 6.77 -3.55 0.91
C LEU A 59 8.26 -3.23 1.01
N GLY A 60 9.13 -4.18 0.65
CA GLY A 60 10.57 -3.98 0.56
C GLY A 60 10.98 -2.98 -0.52
N LYS A 61 10.19 -2.84 -1.58
CA LYS A 61 10.44 -1.90 -2.69
C LYS A 61 9.65 -0.60 -2.58
N ALA A 62 8.59 -0.58 -1.78
CA ALA A 62 7.74 0.59 -1.59
C ALA A 62 8.53 1.75 -0.96
N LYS A 63 8.49 2.90 -1.64
CA LYS A 63 9.11 4.15 -1.17
C LYS A 63 8.07 5.20 -0.76
N TYR A 64 6.88 5.15 -1.36
CA TYR A 64 5.83 6.11 -1.11
C TYR A 64 4.48 5.42 -1.01
N LEU A 65 3.65 5.91 -0.10
CA LEU A 65 2.24 5.54 0.00
C LEU A 65 1.38 6.80 -0.05
N GLU A 66 0.19 6.69 -0.60
CA GLU A 66 -0.79 7.78 -0.66
C GLU A 66 -2.13 7.27 -0.16
N ASN A 67 -2.78 8.03 0.70
CA ASN A 67 -4.15 7.80 1.13
C ASN A 67 -4.94 9.08 0.89
N ILE A 68 -5.81 9.05 -0.11
CA ILE A 68 -6.56 10.22 -0.55
C ILE A 68 -8.04 9.90 -0.38
N SER A 69 -8.71 10.77 0.35
CA SER A 69 -10.14 10.81 0.55
C SER A 69 -10.66 12.18 0.14
N PRO A 70 -11.98 12.37 0.01
CA PRO A 70 -12.53 13.64 -0.43
C PRO A 70 -12.04 14.86 0.37
N GLN A 71 -11.84 14.73 1.69
CA GLN A 71 -11.42 15.85 2.55
C GLN A 71 -10.00 15.75 3.11
N HIS A 72 -9.29 14.63 2.87
CA HIS A 72 -7.95 14.43 3.43
C HIS A 72 -7.03 13.79 2.42
N MET A 73 -5.77 14.21 2.45
CA MET A 73 -4.69 13.63 1.68
C MET A 73 -3.51 13.37 2.62
N TYR A 74 -3.12 12.10 2.73
CA TYR A 74 -1.96 11.67 3.49
C TYR A 74 -0.92 11.07 2.54
N LEU A 75 0.22 11.74 2.46
CA LEU A 75 1.33 11.37 1.59
C LEU A 75 2.47 10.89 2.46
N PHE A 76 2.81 9.61 2.36
CA PHE A 76 3.85 8.99 3.18
C PHE A 76 5.11 8.75 2.35
N HIS A 77 6.25 9.13 2.90
CA HIS A 77 7.57 8.68 2.44
C HIS A 77 8.12 7.64 3.40
N LEU A 78 8.47 6.47 2.85
CA LEU A 78 8.98 5.31 3.56
C LEU A 78 10.51 5.34 3.55
N GLY A 79 11.10 6.19 4.40
CA GLY A 79 12.55 6.29 4.56
C GLY A 79 13.17 5.04 5.21
N GLU A 80 14.48 5.05 5.44
CA GLU A 80 15.18 3.88 6.00
C GLU A 80 14.88 3.65 7.49
N LYS A 81 14.71 4.73 8.27
CA LYS A 81 14.57 4.67 9.75
C LYS A 81 13.19 5.06 10.25
N LYS A 82 12.44 5.80 9.44
CA LYS A 82 11.17 6.40 9.82
C LYS A 82 10.27 6.59 8.60
N ILE A 83 8.98 6.68 8.89
CA ILE A 83 7.95 7.12 7.97
C ILE A 83 7.78 8.62 8.16
N GLU A 84 7.77 9.37 7.06
CA GLU A 84 7.48 10.80 7.03
C GLU A 84 6.11 10.99 6.37
N LEU A 85 5.29 11.87 6.93
CA LEU A 85 3.95 12.17 6.47
C LEU A 85 3.84 13.67 6.16
N ILE A 86 3.36 13.97 4.96
CA ILE A 86 2.73 15.25 4.64
C ILE A 86 1.23 15.02 4.65
N GLY A 87 0.56 15.62 5.63
CA GLY A 87 -0.89 15.55 5.79
C GLY A 87 -1.56 16.84 5.35
N LEU A 88 -2.67 16.69 4.64
CA LEU A 88 -3.49 17.80 4.18
C LEU A 88 -4.95 17.50 4.51
N LYS A 89 -5.64 18.49 5.03
CA LYS A 89 -7.06 18.44 5.34
C LYS A 89 -7.75 19.68 4.77
N ILE A 90 -8.89 19.48 4.15
CA ILE A 90 -9.75 20.59 3.71
C ILE A 90 -11.01 20.66 4.59
N LYS A 91 -11.39 21.87 4.98
CA LYS A 91 -12.61 22.14 5.76
C LYS A 91 -13.85 22.23 4.87
N ASN A 92 -13.66 22.64 3.62
CA ASN A 92 -14.73 22.79 2.65
C ASN A 92 -15.24 21.41 2.22
N THR A 93 -16.46 21.07 2.63
CA THR A 93 -17.10 19.77 2.31
C THR A 93 -17.65 19.69 0.89
N ASP A 94 -17.73 20.81 0.17
CA ASP A 94 -18.18 20.85 -1.22
C ASP A 94 -17.07 20.49 -2.21
N VAL A 95 -15.84 20.35 -1.71
CA VAL A 95 -14.65 19.98 -2.49
C VAL A 95 -14.30 18.52 -2.22
N ASP A 96 -14.00 17.79 -3.30
CA ASP A 96 -13.56 16.39 -3.27
C ASP A 96 -12.17 16.26 -3.90
N LEU A 97 -11.15 16.04 -3.07
CA LEU A 97 -9.74 15.89 -3.49
C LEU A 97 -9.48 14.66 -4.37
N THR A 98 -10.41 13.70 -4.44
CA THR A 98 -10.31 12.53 -5.33
C THR A 98 -10.74 12.85 -6.76
N THR A 99 -11.36 14.01 -6.97
CA THR A 99 -11.78 14.51 -8.28
C THR A 99 -10.74 15.47 -8.87
N LYS A 100 -10.75 15.59 -10.20
CA LYS A 100 -9.87 16.52 -10.90
C LYS A 100 -10.18 17.97 -10.50
N GLU A 101 -11.46 18.29 -10.38
CA GLU A 101 -11.97 19.60 -10.02
C GLU A 101 -11.55 19.99 -8.61
N GLY A 102 -11.72 19.08 -7.64
CA GLY A 102 -11.32 19.36 -6.26
C GLY A 102 -9.80 19.44 -6.09
N TYR A 103 -9.03 18.66 -6.87
CA TYR A 103 -7.57 18.82 -6.89
C TYR A 103 -7.14 20.16 -7.50
N SER A 104 -7.76 20.60 -8.61
CA SER A 104 -7.49 21.93 -9.18
C SER A 104 -7.85 23.05 -8.21
N TRP A 105 -8.98 22.95 -7.52
CA TRP A 105 -9.35 23.88 -6.46
C TRP A 105 -8.28 23.95 -5.36
N LEU A 106 -7.73 22.79 -4.94
CA LEU A 106 -6.68 22.75 -3.93
C LEU A 106 -5.42 23.52 -4.37
N GLN A 107 -5.02 23.39 -5.64
CA GLN A 107 -3.85 24.09 -6.17
C GLN A 107 -4.02 25.61 -6.13
N GLU A 108 -5.22 26.10 -6.37
CA GLU A 108 -5.55 27.54 -6.35
C GLU A 108 -5.72 28.08 -4.92
N ASN A 109 -6.14 27.23 -3.99
CA ASN A 109 -6.52 27.62 -2.63
C ASN A 109 -5.56 27.09 -1.56
N LEU A 110 -4.35 26.65 -1.94
CA LEU A 110 -3.41 25.99 -1.05
C LEU A 110 -3.06 26.80 0.22
N MET A 111 -3.06 28.13 0.09
CA MET A 111 -2.74 29.08 1.17
C MET A 111 -3.99 29.60 1.90
N SER A 112 -5.18 29.08 1.58
CA SER A 112 -6.43 29.53 2.21
C SER A 112 -6.61 28.94 3.61
N GLU A 113 -7.47 29.57 4.39
CA GLU A 113 -7.83 29.15 5.76
C GLU A 113 -8.57 27.79 5.80
N ASP A 114 -9.12 27.39 4.64
CA ASP A 114 -9.84 26.14 4.45
C ASP A 114 -8.92 24.95 4.27
N VAL A 115 -7.62 25.17 4.06
CA VAL A 115 -6.61 24.13 3.86
C VAL A 115 -5.67 24.10 5.07
N GLU A 116 -5.61 22.95 5.73
CA GLU A 116 -4.66 22.68 6.81
C GLU A 116 -3.61 21.69 6.33
N ILE A 117 -2.35 22.12 6.31
CA ILE A 117 -1.19 21.28 5.97
C ILE A 117 -0.35 21.07 7.22
N PHE A 118 0.05 19.84 7.47
CA PHE A 118 0.89 19.49 8.61
C PHE A 118 1.86 18.36 8.24
N ASN A 119 2.98 18.32 8.97
CA ASN A 119 3.97 17.27 8.81
C ASN A 119 4.05 16.42 10.08
N ALA A 120 4.23 15.12 9.92
CA ALA A 120 4.48 14.20 11.03
C ALA A 120 5.58 13.21 10.65
N ASN A 121 6.21 12.62 11.65
CA ASN A 121 7.14 11.52 11.46
C ASN A 121 6.92 10.44 12.51
N LYS A 122 7.11 9.19 12.11
CA LYS A 122 6.99 8.01 12.96
C LYS A 122 8.22 7.14 12.73
N SER A 123 9.01 6.90 13.77
CA SER A 123 10.08 5.89 13.70
C SER A 123 9.47 4.50 13.55
N TYR A 124 10.13 3.62 12.82
CA TYR A 124 9.67 2.23 12.74
C TYR A 124 9.70 1.54 14.10
N SER A 125 8.78 0.61 14.28
CA SER A 125 8.79 -0.37 15.37
C SER A 125 9.86 -1.44 15.12
N GLN A 126 9.75 -2.58 15.81
CA GLN A 126 10.64 -3.72 15.57
C GLN A 126 10.43 -4.37 14.19
N ASP A 127 9.28 -4.16 13.56
CA ASP A 127 8.96 -4.69 12.23
C ASP A 127 8.53 -3.57 11.28
N ALA A 128 9.49 -3.06 10.52
CA ALA A 128 9.26 -1.94 9.60
C ALA A 128 8.27 -2.30 8.48
N GLN A 129 8.27 -3.55 8.02
CA GLN A 129 7.36 -3.99 6.95
C GLN A 129 5.92 -4.06 7.47
N LEU A 130 5.71 -4.50 8.71
CA LEU A 130 4.37 -4.50 9.31
C LEU A 130 3.84 -3.08 9.53
N ASP A 131 4.70 -2.12 9.91
CA ASP A 131 4.31 -0.71 10.00
C ASP A 131 3.86 -0.15 8.64
N LYS A 132 4.60 -0.46 7.57
CA LYS A 132 4.23 -0.07 6.20
C LYS A 132 2.91 -0.72 5.78
N PHE A 133 2.74 -2.00 6.07
CA PHE A 133 1.52 -2.74 5.75
C PHE A 133 0.29 -2.20 6.47
N THR A 134 0.44 -1.78 7.73
CA THR A 134 -0.65 -1.18 8.51
C THR A 134 -1.21 0.06 7.81
N LEU A 135 -0.37 0.88 7.17
CA LEU A 135 -0.83 2.03 6.39
C LEU A 135 -1.64 1.60 5.16
N ILE A 136 -1.24 0.50 4.50
CA ILE A 136 -1.99 -0.07 3.38
C ILE A 136 -3.36 -0.59 3.85
N GLN A 137 -3.41 -1.28 5.00
CA GLN A 137 -4.68 -1.71 5.60
C GLN A 137 -5.61 -0.54 5.96
N GLN A 138 -5.04 0.65 6.21
CA GLN A 138 -5.79 1.89 6.44
C GLN A 138 -6.23 2.58 5.14
N GLY A 139 -6.03 1.96 3.98
CA GLY A 139 -6.46 2.48 2.67
C GLY A 139 -5.36 3.19 1.90
N SER A 140 -4.11 3.15 2.34
CA SER A 140 -3.01 3.73 1.57
C SER A 140 -2.62 2.82 0.39
N VAL A 141 -2.29 3.41 -0.74
CA VAL A 141 -1.84 2.72 -1.94
C VAL A 141 -0.37 3.03 -2.23
N ILE A 142 0.36 2.08 -2.79
CA ILE A 142 1.76 2.29 -3.19
C ILE A 142 1.80 3.13 -4.47
N THR A 143 2.60 4.19 -4.47
CA THR A 143 2.73 5.10 -5.62
C THR A 143 4.19 5.38 -5.96
N LYS A 144 4.39 6.16 -7.02
CA LYS A 144 5.73 6.68 -7.39
C LYS A 144 6.13 7.92 -6.58
N GLY A 145 5.27 8.43 -5.71
CA GLY A 145 5.55 9.57 -4.82
C GLY A 145 5.54 10.93 -5.50
N GLN A 146 4.91 11.07 -6.67
CA GLN A 146 4.88 12.34 -7.41
C GLN A 146 4.23 13.47 -6.58
N LEU A 147 3.12 13.16 -5.90
CA LEU A 147 2.44 14.12 -5.03
C LEU A 147 3.28 14.46 -3.81
N TYR A 148 3.84 13.45 -3.13
CA TYR A 148 4.72 13.68 -1.98
C TYR A 148 5.86 14.64 -2.34
N GLN A 149 6.58 14.36 -3.43
CA GLN A 149 7.71 15.18 -3.89
C GLN A 149 7.29 16.59 -4.33
N TYR A 150 6.07 16.74 -4.87
CA TYR A 150 5.53 18.04 -5.22
C TYR A 150 5.30 18.89 -3.96
N PHE A 151 4.59 18.34 -2.97
CA PHE A 151 4.31 19.06 -1.72
C PHE A 151 5.58 19.30 -0.90
N GLU A 152 6.49 18.34 -0.83
CA GLU A 152 7.78 18.47 -0.16
C GLU A 152 8.56 19.68 -0.68
N LYS A 153 8.55 19.95 -2.00
CA LYS A 153 9.20 21.12 -2.61
C LYS A 153 8.46 22.44 -2.40
N LEU A 154 7.16 22.39 -2.13
CA LEU A 154 6.35 23.59 -1.91
C LEU A 154 6.45 24.07 -0.46
N ILE A 155 6.50 23.13 0.49
CA ILE A 155 6.46 23.41 1.93
C ILE A 155 7.83 23.35 2.61
N GLY A 156 8.81 22.69 1.99
CA GLY A 156 10.21 22.58 2.44
C GLY A 156 11.11 23.58 1.75
#